data_AF-A0A6G7LRR3-F1
#
_entry.id   AF-A0A6G7LRR3-F1
#
_cell.length_a   1.000
_cell.length_b   1.000
_cell.length_c   1.000
_cell.angle_alpha   90.00
_cell.angle_beta   90.00
_cell.angle_gamma   90.00
#
_symmetry.space_group_name_H-M   'P 1'
#
loop_
_entity.id
_entity.type
_entity.pdbx_description
1 polymer ?
#
loop_
_entity_poly.entity_id
_entity_poly.type
_entity_poly.pdbx_seq_one_letter_code
_entity_poly.pdbx_strand_id
1 'polypeptide(L)' 'MSWLIENKEWVFSGIGVSVLFFVLSLFKKSSGLKQVQKSGANSTNYQAGGDIKIGSKNDK' A
#
# COMPACT_ATOMS: atom_id res chain seq x y z
N MET A 1 0.64 14.42 37.22
CA MET A 1 -0.67 14.37 36.54
C MET A 1 -0.39 14.01 35.07
N SER A 2 -1.10 13.04 34.48
CA SER A 2 -0.81 12.59 33.11
C SER A 2 -1.56 13.46 32.12
N TRP A 3 -0.85 14.08 31.17
CA TRP A 3 -1.45 14.90 30.11
C TRP A 3 -2.60 14.18 29.38
N LEU A 4 -2.47 12.87 29.18
CA LEU A 4 -3.48 12.06 28.50
C LEU A 4 -4.78 11.97 29.32
N ILE A 5 -4.67 11.89 30.65
CA ILE A 5 -5.84 11.88 31.55
C ILE A 5 -6.53 13.24 31.54
N GLU A 6 -5.77 14.33 31.48
CA GLU A 6 -6.29 15.71 31.42
C GLU A 6 -6.96 16.03 30.08
N ASN A 7 -6.53 15.39 28.99
CA ASN A 7 -6.98 15.69 27.63
C ASN A 7 -7.88 14.60 27.01
N LYS A 8 -8.34 13.62 27.81
CA LYS A 8 -9.11 12.45 27.32
C LYS A 8 -10.35 12.83 26.51
N GLU A 9 -11.08 13.88 26.88
CA GLU A 9 -12.31 14.29 26.18
C GLU A 9 -12.00 14.80 24.78
N TRP A 10 -10.93 15.58 24.64
CA TRP A 10 -10.46 16.05 23.34
C TRP A 10 -9.95 14.88 22.49
N VAL A 11 -9.13 13.99 23.05
CA VAL A 11 -8.56 12.82 22.34
C VAL A 11 -9.64 11.87 21.82
N PHE A 12 -10.65 11.57 22.64
CA PHE A 12 -11.74 10.65 22.31
C PHE A 12 -12.98 11.35 21.71
N SER A 13 -12.90 12.65 21.41
CA SER A 13 -13.91 13.35 20.62
C SER A 13 -13.89 12.89 19.17
N GLY A 14 -14.99 13.08 18.43
CA GLY A 14 -15.04 12.73 17.00
C GLY A 14 -13.96 13.44 16.17
N ILE A 15 -13.60 14.68 16.53
CA ILE A 15 -12.53 15.45 15.89
C ILE A 15 -11.16 14.90 16.30
N GLY A 16 -10.93 14.64 17.59
CA GLY A 16 -9.66 14.10 18.09
C GLY A 16 -9.32 12.74 17.48
N VAL A 17 -10.31 11.86 17.40
CA VAL A 17 -10.19 10.55 16.75
C VAL A 17 -9.90 10.72 15.25
N SER A 18 -10.58 11.64 14.56
CA SER A 18 -10.35 11.90 13.13
C SER A 18 -8.94 12.40 12.84
N VAL A 19 -8.40 13.32 13.66
CA VAL A 19 -7.02 13.82 13.54
C VAL A 19 -6.01 12.69 13.80
N LEU A 20 -6.24 11.86 14.81
CA LEU A 20 -5.42 10.68 15.10
C LEU A 20 -5.36 9.73 13.90
N PHE A 21 -6.52 9.37 13.32
CA PHE A 21 -6.57 8.51 12.14
C PHE A 21 -5.92 9.16 10.91
N PHE A 22 -6.09 10.47 10.71
CA PHE A 22 -5.42 11.19 9.64
C PHE A 22 -3.90 11.09 9.77
N VAL A 23 -3.35 11.39 10.95
CA VAL A 23 -1.90 11.27 11.22
C VAL A 23 -1.42 9.84 10.99
N LEU A 24 -2.13 8.83 11.50
CA LEU A 24 -1.79 7.42 11.28
C LEU A 24 -1.81 7.05 9.79
N SER A 25 -2.72 7.63 9.00
CA SER A 25 -2.81 7.38 7.56
C SER A 25 -1.59 7.87 6.78
N LEU A 26 -0.92 8.93 7.25
CA LEU A 26 0.31 9.45 6.63
C LEU A 26 1.47 8.46 6.72
N PHE A 27 1.48 7.61 7.75
CA PHE A 27 2.49 6.57 7.92
C PHE A 27 2.13 5.25 7.23
N LYS A 28 0.91 5.15 6.67
CA LYS A 28 0.49 3.96 5.92
C LYS A 28 1.26 3.94 4.60
N LYS A 29 2.29 3.11 4.55
CA LYS A 29 3.04 2.88 3.31
C LYS A 29 2.09 2.32 2.25
N SER A 30 2.08 2.91 1.06
CA SER A 30 1.43 2.29 -0.10
C SER A 30 2.10 0.95 -0.35
N SER A 31 1.36 -0.14 -0.17
CA SER A 31 1.79 -1.47 -0.62
C SER A 31 1.60 -1.51 -2.13
N GLY A 32 2.48 -0.84 -2.87
CA GLY A 32 2.62 -1.12 -4.30
C GLY A 32 2.88 -2.62 -4.47
N LEU A 33 2.28 -3.24 -5.48
CA LEU A 33 2.56 -4.63 -5.81
C LEU A 33 4.07 -4.75 -6.04
N LYS A 34 4.77 -5.41 -5.11
CA LYS A 34 6.21 -5.57 -5.19
C LYS A 34 6.51 -6.61 -6.26
N GLN A 35 6.70 -6.14 -7.48
CA GLN A 35 6.99 -6.98 -8.63
C GLN A 35 8.50 -7.17 -8.76
N VAL A 36 8.98 -8.36 -8.43
CA VAL A 36 10.39 -8.76 -8.57
C VAL A 36 10.44 -9.99 -9.46
N GLN A 37 11.05 -9.86 -10.64
CA GLN A 37 11.25 -10.97 -11.56
C GLN A 37 12.74 -11.16 -11.81
N LYS A 38 13.21 -12.38 -11.56
CA LYS A 38 14.55 -12.81 -11.99
C LYS A 38 14.42 -13.42 -13.38
N SER A 39 15.29 -13.05 -14.30
CA SER A 39 15.31 -13.52 -15.69
C SER A 39 16.62 -14.28 -15.97
N GLY A 40 16.58 -15.21 -16.92
CA GLY A 40 17.72 -16.02 -17.35
C GLY A 40 17.98 -15.89 -18.85
N ALA A 41 19.07 -16.52 -19.32
CA ALA A 41 19.37 -16.52 -20.75
C ALA A 41 18.22 -17.15 -21.57
N ASN A 42 17.84 -16.51 -22.68
CA ASN A 42 16.77 -16.95 -23.58
C ASN A 42 15.37 -17.06 -22.93
N SER A 43 15.01 -16.14 -22.05
CA SER A 43 13.69 -16.12 -21.40
C SER A 43 12.83 -14.92 -21.80
N THR A 44 11.54 -15.18 -22.02
CA THR A 44 10.53 -14.14 -22.23
C THR A 44 9.72 -13.98 -20.95
N ASN A 45 9.91 -12.84 -20.30
CA ASN A 45 9.42 -12.58 -18.97
C ASN A 45 8.26 -11.59 -19.00
N TYR A 46 7.08 -12.05 -18.59
CA TYR A 46 5.89 -11.22 -18.47
C TYR A 46 5.52 -11.07 -17.00
N GLN A 47 5.25 -9.84 -16.55
CA GLN A 47 4.78 -9.56 -15.20
C GLN A 47 3.92 -8.29 -15.22
N ALA A 48 2.73 -8.35 -14.63
CA ALA A 48 1.85 -7.21 -14.46
C ALA A 48 1.09 -7.30 -13.14
N GLY A 49 0.82 -6.15 -12.54
CA GLY A 49 0.01 -6.04 -11.33
C GLY A 49 -1.50 -6.09 -11.60
N GLY A 50 -1.89 -6.35 -12.84
CA GLY A 50 -3.24 -6.44 -13.38
C GLY A 50 -3.22 -7.36 -14.61
N ASP A 51 -4.10 -7.13 -15.58
CA ASP A 51 -4.28 -8.06 -16.69
C ASP A 51 -3.11 -8.07 -17.69
N ILE A 52 -2.73 -9.27 -18.13
CA ILE A 52 -1.80 -9.48 -19.25
C ILE A 52 -2.53 -10.21 -20.37
N LYS A 53 -2.53 -9.64 -21.58
CA LYS A 53 -2.94 -10.33 -22.81
C LYS A 53 -1.68 -10.70 -23.59
N ILE A 54 -1.32 -11.99 -23.55
CA ILE A 54 -0.22 -12.54 -24.35
C ILE A 54 -0.82 -13.35 -25.51
N GLY A 55 -0.32 -13.08 -26.71
CA GLY A 55 -0.63 -13.81 -27.92
C GLY A 55 -0.03 -13.08 -29.11
N SER A 56 0.93 -13.70 -29.79
CA SER A 56 1.34 -13.28 -31.12
C SER A 56 0.67 -14.21 -32.14
N LYS A 57 0.31 -13.71 -33.33
CA LYS A 57 -0.27 -14.54 -34.41
C LYS A 57 0.68 -15.67 -34.89
N ASN A 58 1.93 -15.73 -34.40
CA ASN A 58 3.02 -16.56 -34.94
C ASN A 58 3.94 -17.16 -33.85
N ASP A 59 3.45 -17.43 -32.65
CA ASP A 59 4.21 -18.26 -31.70
C ASP A 59 4.24 -19.71 -32.26
N LYS A 60 5.39 -20.13 -32.80
CA LYS A 60 5.65 -21.47 -33.34
C LYS A 60 5.89 -22.48 -32.22
#